data_AF-A0AAW6V1J2-F1
#
_entry.id   AF-A0AAW6V1J2-F1
#
_cell.length_a   1.000
_cell.length_b   1.000
_cell.length_c   1.000
_cell.angle_alpha   90.00
_cell.angle_beta   90.00
_cell.angle_gamma   90.00
#
_symmetry.space_group_name_H-M   'P 1'
#
loop_
_entity.id
_entity.type
_entity.pdbx_description
1 polymer ?
#
loop_
_entity_poly.entity_id
_entity_poly.type
_entity_poly.pdbx_seq_one_letter_code
_entity_poly.pdbx_strand_id
1 'polypeptide(L)'
;MLKRRTIKTALAAVISLAVMAAPAYANPGNGNGNGNGNGGGNHGNSGNHGNSGNHGNSGNSGDHGNKGQNKGQSTADHGNRKNYGKPDHVDSDISFSRARSLAVNYGLVGYQALPPGIAKNVARGKPLPPGIAKKTLPASMINDLPYYPGYEWRAVGDDLVLVALSTAIVTAVINGVFD
;
A
#
# COMPACT_ATOMS: atom_id res chain seq x y z
N MET A 1 50.21 -1.72 45.58
CA MET A 1 48.86 -1.36 45.10
C MET A 1 48.96 -0.98 43.62
N LEU A 2 48.19 -1.67 42.77
CA LEU A 2 48.41 -1.85 41.33
C LEU A 2 47.90 -0.66 40.49
N LYS A 3 48.74 -0.15 39.58
CA LYS A 3 48.43 0.90 38.58
C LYS A 3 47.35 0.40 37.59
N ARG A 4 46.25 1.14 37.44
CA ARG A 4 45.24 0.88 36.39
C ARG A 4 45.75 1.45 35.06
N ARG A 5 46.06 0.57 34.10
CA ARG A 5 46.39 0.93 32.72
C ARG A 5 45.10 1.18 31.95
N THR A 6 44.96 2.37 31.36
CA THR A 6 43.93 2.73 30.38
C THR A 6 44.08 1.90 29.11
N ILE A 7 43.07 1.11 28.77
CA ILE A 7 42.99 0.34 27.53
C ILE A 7 42.35 1.25 26.48
N LYS A 8 43.12 1.64 25.46
CA LYS A 8 42.62 2.31 24.25
C LYS A 8 42.23 1.23 23.26
N THR A 9 40.93 1.05 23.04
CA THR A 9 40.41 0.14 22.02
C THR A 9 40.14 0.96 20.76
N ALA A 10 40.98 0.82 19.74
CA ALA A 10 40.71 1.35 18.41
C ALA A 10 40.63 0.17 17.44
N LEU A 11 39.42 -0.19 17.03
CA LEU A 11 39.14 -1.21 16.03
C LEU A 11 38.99 -0.50 14.68
N ALA A 12 40.01 -0.58 13.82
CA ALA A 12 39.93 -0.08 12.45
C ALA A 12 39.40 -1.19 11.53
N ALA A 13 38.16 -1.05 11.05
CA ALA A 13 37.59 -1.95 10.05
C ALA A 13 37.71 -1.29 8.66
N VAL A 14 38.57 -1.85 7.80
CA VAL A 14 38.68 -1.45 6.39
C VAL A 14 37.76 -2.36 5.58
N ILE A 15 36.66 -1.84 5.06
CA ILE A 15 35.76 -2.57 4.16
C ILE A 15 36.01 -2.05 2.74
N SER A 16 36.71 -2.85 1.95
CA SER A 16 37.02 -2.57 0.55
C SER A 16 35.77 -2.71 -0.33
N LEU A 17 35.53 -1.70 -1.16
CA LEU A 17 34.51 -1.62 -2.22
C LEU A 17 34.75 -2.69 -3.31
N ALA A 18 33.71 -3.42 -3.71
CA ALA A 18 33.69 -4.14 -4.99
C ALA A 18 32.39 -3.81 -5.75
N VAL A 19 32.58 -3.42 -7.02
CA VAL A 19 31.61 -2.81 -7.93
C VAL A 19 30.63 -3.83 -8.50
N MET A 20 29.33 -3.48 -8.54
CA MET A 20 28.29 -4.27 -9.21
C MET A 20 28.23 -3.96 -10.72
N ALA A 21 28.21 -4.99 -11.56
CA ALA A 21 27.80 -4.91 -12.95
C ALA A 21 26.34 -5.41 -13.07
N ALA A 22 25.44 -4.57 -13.60
CA ALA A 22 24.07 -4.95 -13.92
C ALA A 22 23.90 -5.06 -15.44
N PRO A 23 23.26 -6.13 -15.97
CA PRO A 23 22.89 -6.20 -17.38
C PRO A 23 21.70 -5.27 -17.67
N ALA A 24 21.80 -4.49 -18.74
CA ALA A 24 20.72 -3.67 -19.27
C ALA A 24 19.79 -4.54 -20.12
N TYR A 25 18.55 -4.76 -19.66
CA TYR A 25 17.49 -5.35 -20.46
C TYR A 25 16.70 -4.24 -21.15
N ALA A 26 16.65 -4.30 -22.49
CA ALA A 26 15.84 -3.41 -23.31
C ALA A 26 14.33 -3.73 -23.14
N ASN A 27 13.53 -2.69 -22.95
CA ASN A 27 12.07 -2.75 -22.95
C ASN A 27 11.56 -2.44 -24.37
N PRO A 28 10.90 -3.36 -25.09
CA PRO A 28 10.22 -3.02 -26.33
C PRO A 28 8.97 -2.17 -26.00
N GLY A 29 9.02 -0.90 -26.42
CA GLY A 29 7.93 0.06 -26.20
C GLY A 29 6.63 -0.40 -26.86
N ASN A 30 5.57 -0.49 -26.07
CA ASN A 30 4.19 -0.61 -26.55
C ASN A 30 3.61 0.80 -26.71
N GLY A 31 3.89 1.44 -27.85
CA GLY A 31 3.33 2.73 -28.21
C GLY A 31 1.88 2.58 -28.69
N ASN A 32 0.92 2.88 -27.82
CA ASN A 32 -0.49 2.96 -28.19
C ASN A 32 -0.76 4.35 -28.79
N GLY A 33 -0.49 4.50 -30.09
CA GLY A 33 -0.80 5.70 -30.86
C GLY A 33 -2.28 5.76 -31.22
N ASN A 34 -3.04 6.62 -30.55
CA ASN A 34 -4.44 6.88 -30.86
C ASN A 34 -4.54 7.93 -31.98
N GLY A 35 -4.55 7.46 -33.23
CA GLY A 35 -4.71 8.30 -34.42
C GLY A 35 -6.17 8.39 -34.85
N ASN A 36 -6.78 9.55 -34.66
CA ASN A 36 -8.12 9.87 -35.13
C ASN A 36 -8.04 10.31 -36.61
N GLY A 37 -8.49 9.46 -37.54
CA GLY A 37 -8.49 9.73 -38.97
C GLY A 37 -9.90 9.63 -39.55
N ASN A 38 -10.45 10.78 -39.96
CA ASN A 38 -11.72 10.90 -40.66
C ASN A 38 -11.48 10.68 -42.16
N GLY A 39 -12.22 9.76 -42.80
CA GLY A 39 -12.09 9.49 -44.23
C GLY A 39 -13.24 8.63 -44.74
N GLY A 40 -14.14 9.25 -45.50
CA GLY A 40 -15.30 8.60 -46.10
C GLY A 40 -14.95 7.69 -47.28
N GLY A 41 -15.86 6.76 -47.58
CA GLY A 41 -15.80 5.89 -48.75
C GLY A 41 -16.98 4.93 -48.77
N ASN A 42 -17.77 5.01 -49.84
CA ASN A 42 -19.03 4.30 -50.06
C ASN A 42 -18.81 2.89 -50.66
N HIS A 43 -19.90 2.10 -50.70
CA HIS A 43 -20.15 0.83 -51.45
C HIS A 43 -19.93 -0.53 -50.75
N GLY A 44 -21.01 -1.30 -50.66
CA GLY A 44 -21.06 -2.58 -51.40
C GLY A 44 -21.33 -3.89 -50.64
N ASN A 45 -22.61 -4.30 -50.61
CA ASN A 45 -23.15 -5.64 -50.93
C ASN A 45 -23.00 -6.88 -50.00
N SER A 46 -24.17 -7.51 -49.79
CA SER A 46 -24.58 -8.90 -49.50
C SER A 46 -23.62 -10.00 -48.98
N GLY A 47 -24.14 -10.83 -48.06
CA GLY A 47 -23.75 -12.24 -47.83
C GLY A 47 -23.93 -12.66 -46.37
N ASN A 48 -25.09 -13.18 -45.97
CA ASN A 48 -25.44 -14.61 -45.83
C ASN A 48 -24.80 -15.38 -44.65
N HIS A 49 -25.71 -15.91 -43.82
CA HIS A 49 -25.69 -17.05 -42.89
C HIS A 49 -24.38 -17.60 -42.27
N GLY A 50 -24.42 -17.71 -40.93
CA GLY A 50 -24.32 -18.99 -40.24
C GLY A 50 -22.99 -19.31 -39.55
N ASN A 51 -22.97 -19.32 -38.21
CA ASN A 51 -22.37 -20.45 -37.51
C ASN A 51 -22.99 -20.68 -36.12
N SER A 52 -23.44 -21.90 -35.95
CA SER A 52 -23.88 -22.59 -34.75
C SER A 52 -22.72 -22.99 -33.85
N GLY A 53 -23.01 -23.03 -32.54
CA GLY A 53 -22.45 -24.04 -31.63
C GLY A 53 -21.20 -23.64 -30.85
N ASN A 54 -21.39 -23.29 -29.58
CA ASN A 54 -20.54 -23.87 -28.54
C ASN A 54 -21.30 -24.04 -27.22
N HIS A 55 -21.41 -25.29 -26.81
CA HIS A 55 -21.79 -25.75 -25.47
C HIS A 55 -20.80 -25.15 -24.44
N GLY A 56 -21.23 -24.62 -23.31
CA GLY A 56 -21.73 -25.40 -22.18
C GLY A 56 -20.82 -25.11 -20.98
N ASN A 57 -21.23 -24.22 -20.09
CA ASN A 57 -20.70 -24.20 -18.73
C ASN A 57 -21.86 -24.00 -17.75
N SER A 58 -22.16 -25.07 -17.04
CA SER A 58 -23.07 -25.15 -15.91
C SER A 58 -22.61 -24.23 -14.78
N GLY A 59 -23.35 -23.16 -14.55
CA GLY A 59 -23.12 -22.22 -13.46
C GLY A 59 -24.41 -21.92 -12.73
N ASN A 60 -24.71 -22.77 -11.74
CA ASN A 60 -25.44 -22.51 -10.51
C ASN A 60 -26.75 -21.70 -10.56
N SER A 61 -27.86 -22.42 -10.33
CA SER A 61 -29.16 -21.89 -9.91
C SER A 61 -29.01 -20.92 -8.73
N GLY A 62 -29.63 -19.75 -8.83
CA GLY A 62 -29.61 -18.75 -7.77
C GLY A 62 -30.53 -17.56 -8.06
N ASP A 63 -31.82 -17.81 -7.90
CA ASP A 63 -32.87 -16.87 -7.46
C ASP A 63 -33.25 -15.65 -8.32
N HIS A 64 -34.53 -15.64 -8.71
CA HIS A 64 -35.25 -14.52 -9.30
C HIS A 64 -35.94 -13.74 -8.17
N GLY A 65 -35.51 -12.51 -7.91
CA GLY A 65 -36.19 -11.65 -6.95
C GLY A 65 -35.83 -10.18 -7.05
N ASN A 66 -36.09 -9.53 -8.19
CA ASN A 66 -35.97 -8.08 -8.30
C ASN A 66 -37.34 -7.40 -8.17
N LYS A 67 -37.65 -6.91 -6.96
CA LYS A 67 -38.65 -5.87 -6.68
C LYS A 67 -38.45 -5.38 -5.25
N GLY A 68 -38.16 -4.09 -5.05
CA GLY A 68 -38.30 -3.47 -3.73
C GLY A 68 -37.43 -2.24 -3.50
N GLN A 69 -38.07 -1.08 -3.52
CA GLN A 69 -37.53 0.23 -3.17
C GLN A 69 -37.09 0.35 -1.69
N ASN A 70 -36.00 1.10 -1.48
CA ASN A 70 -35.77 2.13 -0.43
C ASN A 70 -35.57 1.75 1.05
N LYS A 71 -34.61 2.46 1.67
CA LYS A 71 -34.38 2.71 3.11
C LYS A 71 -34.21 1.52 4.05
N GLY A 72 -32.96 1.30 4.48
CA GLY A 72 -32.66 0.45 5.63
C GLY A 72 -31.22 0.66 6.11
N GLN A 73 -31.09 1.36 7.23
CA GLN A 73 -29.86 1.57 7.97
C GLN A 73 -29.44 0.24 8.60
N SER A 74 -28.46 -0.43 8.01
CA SER A 74 -27.94 -1.70 8.50
C SER A 74 -26.76 -1.46 9.45
N THR A 75 -27.07 -1.11 10.70
CA THR A 75 -26.19 -1.36 11.84
C THR A 75 -26.16 -2.86 12.07
N ALA A 76 -25.37 -3.56 11.28
CA ALA A 76 -25.15 -4.99 11.42
C ALA A 76 -23.72 -5.20 11.91
N ASP A 77 -23.62 -5.22 13.24
CA ASP A 77 -22.52 -5.78 14.02
C ASP A 77 -22.30 -7.24 13.61
N HIS A 78 -21.66 -7.45 12.48
CA HIS A 78 -21.00 -8.70 12.14
C HIS A 78 -19.56 -8.53 12.54
N GLY A 79 -19.17 -9.24 13.60
CA GLY A 79 -17.78 -9.46 13.98
C GLY A 79 -17.02 -10.06 12.80
N ASN A 80 -16.53 -9.17 11.92
CA ASN A 80 -15.74 -9.49 10.77
C ASN A 80 -14.41 -10.02 11.30
N ARG A 81 -14.26 -11.34 11.29
CA ARG A 81 -12.95 -11.98 11.29
C ARG A 81 -12.24 -11.44 10.07
N LYS A 82 -11.49 -10.36 10.28
CA LYS A 82 -10.81 -9.58 9.25
C LYS A 82 -9.80 -10.51 8.58
N ASN A 83 -10.21 -11.11 7.47
CA ASN A 83 -9.29 -11.69 6.52
C ASN A 83 -8.65 -10.50 5.80
N TYR A 84 -7.65 -9.92 6.44
CA TYR A 84 -6.92 -8.79 5.90
C TYR A 84 -6.12 -9.29 4.70
N GLY A 85 -6.72 -9.13 3.51
CA GLY A 85 -6.13 -9.48 2.24
C GLY A 85 -5.16 -8.40 1.77
N LYS A 86 -5.35 -7.96 0.53
CA LYS A 86 -4.58 -6.85 -0.03
C LYS A 86 -4.93 -5.53 0.65
N PRO A 87 -3.98 -4.60 0.82
CA PRO A 87 -4.21 -3.27 1.40
C PRO A 87 -4.89 -2.31 0.41
N ASP A 88 -5.98 -2.74 -0.24
CA ASP A 88 -6.72 -1.93 -1.22
C ASP A 88 -7.74 -1.00 -0.54
N HIS A 89 -8.09 -1.29 0.73
CA HIS A 89 -9.17 -0.63 1.48
C HIS A 89 -8.73 -0.16 2.88
N VAL A 90 -7.47 0.26 3.02
CA VAL A 90 -6.90 0.67 4.32
C VAL A 90 -7.70 1.79 4.96
N ASP A 91 -8.19 2.73 4.15
CA ASP A 91 -8.97 3.89 4.61
C ASP A 91 -10.31 3.50 5.28
N SER A 92 -10.87 2.33 4.96
CA SER A 92 -12.06 1.78 5.63
C SER A 92 -11.73 0.83 6.78
N ASP A 93 -10.57 0.17 6.73
CA ASP A 93 -10.16 -0.79 7.75
C ASP A 93 -9.71 -0.11 9.05
N ILE A 94 -9.19 1.13 8.94
CA ILE A 94 -8.80 1.96 10.07
C ILE A 94 -9.09 3.43 9.81
N SER A 95 -9.87 4.03 10.71
CA SER A 95 -10.10 5.48 10.71
C SER A 95 -8.97 6.23 11.42
N PHE A 96 -8.79 7.51 11.10
CA PHE A 96 -7.93 8.42 11.86
C PHE A 96 -8.27 8.42 13.36
N SER A 97 -9.55 8.50 13.71
CA SER A 97 -10.00 8.51 15.12
C SER A 97 -9.56 7.25 15.87
N ARG A 98 -9.64 6.08 15.23
CA ARG A 98 -9.15 4.82 15.82
C ARG A 98 -7.63 4.84 15.96
N ALA A 99 -6.90 5.20 14.90
CA ALA A 99 -5.45 5.29 14.94
C ALA A 99 -4.95 6.24 16.04
N ARG A 100 -5.57 7.43 16.14
CA ARG A 100 -5.27 8.44 17.15
C ARG A 100 -5.56 7.94 18.57
N SER A 101 -6.68 7.25 18.76
CA SER A 101 -7.02 6.67 20.08
C SER A 101 -5.98 5.63 20.54
N LEU A 102 -5.46 4.81 19.61
CA LEU A 102 -4.38 3.87 19.90
C LEU A 102 -3.10 4.62 20.25
N ALA A 103 -2.71 5.62 19.46
CA ALA A 103 -1.52 6.44 19.73
C ALA A 103 -1.56 7.08 21.13
N VAL A 104 -2.69 7.69 21.50
CA VAL A 104 -2.89 8.28 22.83
C VAL A 104 -2.83 7.23 23.94
N ASN A 105 -3.50 6.09 23.76
CA ASN A 105 -3.53 5.01 24.75
C ASN A 105 -2.12 4.46 25.03
N TYR A 106 -1.32 4.29 23.97
CA TYR A 106 0.06 3.82 24.08
C TYR A 106 1.07 4.94 24.43
N GLY A 107 0.63 6.18 24.65
CA GLY A 107 1.50 7.32 24.99
C GLY A 107 2.42 7.75 23.84
N LEU A 108 2.06 7.43 22.60
CA LEU A 108 2.82 7.75 21.39
C LEU A 108 2.30 9.05 20.77
N VAL A 109 2.45 10.17 21.47
CA VAL A 109 1.99 11.50 21.02
C VAL A 109 3.14 12.52 21.14
N GLY A 110 3.01 13.69 20.52
CA GLY A 110 4.06 14.71 20.50
C GLY A 110 5.21 14.40 19.55
N TYR A 111 4.97 13.60 18.50
CA TYR A 111 5.99 13.34 17.49
C TYR A 111 6.14 14.57 16.59
N GLN A 112 7.37 14.90 16.25
CA GLN A 112 7.63 16.02 15.36
C GLN A 112 7.23 15.67 13.93
N ALA A 113 6.37 16.51 13.34
CA ALA A 113 5.99 16.42 11.95
C ALA A 113 7.20 16.52 11.01
N LEU A 114 7.07 15.88 9.83
CA LEU A 114 8.10 15.98 8.80
C LEU A 114 8.23 17.44 8.32
N PRO A 115 9.45 17.92 7.99
CA PRO A 115 9.61 19.21 7.35
C PRO A 115 8.75 19.29 6.07
N PRO A 116 8.11 20.44 5.76
CA PRO A 116 7.12 20.54 4.68
C PRO A 116 7.63 20.07 3.31
N GLY A 117 8.92 20.26 3.02
CA GLY A 117 9.54 19.81 1.77
C GLY A 117 9.70 18.28 1.65
N ILE A 118 9.70 17.57 2.78
CA ILE A 118 9.81 16.11 2.87
C ILE A 118 8.44 15.47 3.01
N ALA A 119 7.54 16.07 3.80
CA ALA A 119 6.18 15.58 4.01
C ALA A 119 5.45 15.32 2.67
N LYS A 120 5.55 16.27 1.72
CA LYS A 120 4.95 16.13 0.38
C LYS A 120 5.47 14.95 -0.45
N ASN A 121 6.62 14.37 -0.08
CA ASN A 121 7.20 13.23 -0.78
C ASN A 121 6.76 11.89 -0.17
N VAL A 122 6.18 11.89 1.04
CA VAL A 122 5.53 10.72 1.63
C VAL A 122 4.12 10.64 1.06
N ALA A 123 3.96 9.83 0.02
CA ALA A 123 2.69 9.70 -0.68
C ALA A 123 2.49 8.25 -1.13
N ARG A 124 1.21 7.85 -1.19
CA ARG A 124 0.81 6.51 -1.65
C ARG A 124 1.37 6.19 -3.03
N GLY A 125 1.81 4.95 -3.22
CA GLY A 125 2.39 4.42 -4.44
C GLY A 125 3.86 4.78 -4.66
N LYS A 126 4.45 5.66 -3.84
CA LYS A 126 5.86 6.03 -3.94
C LYS A 126 6.71 5.32 -2.88
N PRO A 127 7.98 5.02 -3.16
CA PRO A 127 8.93 4.59 -2.13
C PRO A 127 9.04 5.65 -1.04
N LEU A 128 9.17 5.22 0.21
CA LEU A 128 9.44 6.12 1.32
C LEU A 128 10.78 6.83 1.07
N PRO A 129 10.85 8.17 1.21
CA PRO A 129 12.07 8.91 0.91
C PRO A 129 13.27 8.42 1.76
N PRO A 130 14.47 8.29 1.16
CA PRO A 130 15.66 7.88 1.88
C PRO A 130 16.03 8.94 2.93
N GLY A 131 16.60 8.47 4.05
CA GLY A 131 17.03 9.36 5.14
C GLY A 131 15.93 9.78 6.12
N ILE A 132 14.66 9.43 5.86
CA ILE A 132 13.59 9.64 6.86
C ILE A 132 13.69 8.59 7.97
N ALA A 133 13.59 9.07 9.22
CA ALA A 133 13.51 8.21 10.38
C ALA A 133 12.21 7.39 10.35
N LYS A 134 12.37 6.07 10.36
CA LYS A 134 11.29 5.10 10.51
C LYS A 134 11.26 4.66 11.96
N LYS A 135 10.30 5.16 12.72
CA LYS A 135 10.14 4.74 14.12
C LYS A 135 9.29 3.47 14.16
N THR A 136 9.84 2.44 14.79
CA THR A 136 9.11 1.19 15.03
C THR A 136 8.04 1.43 16.09
N LEU A 137 6.83 0.95 15.81
CA LEU A 137 5.73 1.00 16.77
C LEU A 137 5.86 -0.12 17.80
N PRO A 138 5.42 0.08 19.05
CA PRO A 138 5.33 -1.00 20.02
C PRO A 138 4.46 -2.15 19.49
N ALA A 139 4.88 -3.39 19.73
CA ALA A 139 4.18 -4.58 19.23
C ALA A 139 2.70 -4.61 19.66
N SER A 140 2.40 -4.12 20.86
CA SER A 140 1.03 -4.00 21.37
C SER A 140 0.15 -3.14 20.46
N MET A 141 0.64 -1.97 20.02
CA MET A 141 -0.11 -1.12 19.09
C MET A 141 -0.26 -1.79 17.72
N ILE A 142 0.79 -2.43 17.21
CA ILE A 142 0.75 -3.10 15.90
C ILE A 142 -0.34 -4.19 15.88
N ASN A 143 -0.49 -4.93 16.97
CA ASN A 143 -1.52 -5.98 17.08
C ASN A 143 -2.96 -5.44 17.05
N ASP A 144 -3.16 -4.17 17.41
CA ASP A 144 -4.47 -3.50 17.37
C ASP A 144 -4.76 -2.84 16.00
N LEU A 145 -3.76 -2.79 15.11
CA LEU A 145 -3.89 -2.26 13.75
C LEU A 145 -4.29 -3.37 12.76
N PRO A 146 -4.89 -3.01 11.61
CA PRO A 146 -5.07 -3.94 10.51
C PRO A 146 -3.75 -4.59 10.06
N TYR A 147 -3.72 -5.91 9.94
CA TYR A 147 -2.52 -6.65 9.56
C TYR A 147 -2.56 -7.02 8.08
N TYR A 148 -1.64 -6.54 7.24
CA TYR A 148 -1.59 -6.94 5.84
C TYR A 148 -0.30 -7.75 5.58
N PRO A 149 -0.39 -9.00 5.06
CA PRO A 149 0.78 -9.81 4.76
C PRO A 149 1.76 -9.09 3.82
N GLY A 150 3.04 -9.00 4.22
CA GLY A 150 4.08 -8.31 3.44
C GLY A 150 4.15 -6.79 3.65
N TYR A 151 3.34 -6.24 4.54
CA TYR A 151 3.33 -4.82 4.90
C TYR A 151 3.51 -4.65 6.41
N GLU A 152 3.93 -3.46 6.80
CA GLU A 152 4.09 -3.09 8.20
C GLU A 152 3.66 -1.63 8.42
N TRP A 153 3.12 -1.37 9.61
CA TRP A 153 2.82 -0.03 10.08
C TRP A 153 4.07 0.60 10.70
N ARG A 154 4.37 1.85 10.32
CA ARG A 154 5.48 2.63 10.86
C ARG A 154 5.04 4.04 11.21
N ALA A 155 5.70 4.63 12.20
CA ALA A 155 5.64 6.07 12.42
C ALA A 155 6.67 6.78 11.56
N VAL A 156 6.22 7.79 10.81
CA VAL A 156 7.03 8.63 9.93
C VAL A 156 6.68 10.08 10.21
N GLY A 157 7.58 10.81 10.89
CA GLY A 157 7.20 12.08 11.50
C GLY A 157 6.12 11.86 12.57
N ASP A 158 5.00 12.57 12.43
CA ASP A 158 3.77 12.46 13.21
C ASP A 158 2.69 11.60 12.53
N ASP A 159 2.99 11.03 11.37
CA ASP A 159 2.05 10.24 10.57
C ASP A 159 2.21 8.74 10.81
N LEU A 160 1.09 8.02 10.68
CA LEU A 160 1.04 6.57 10.65
C LEU A 160 1.01 6.09 9.19
N VAL A 161 2.02 5.34 8.78
CA VAL A 161 2.25 4.95 7.38
C VAL A 161 2.32 3.44 7.23
N LEU A 162 1.55 2.89 6.29
CA LEU A 162 1.63 1.49 5.88
C LEU A 162 2.66 1.35 4.75
N VAL A 163 3.66 0.48 4.94
CA VAL A 163 4.78 0.33 4.01
C VAL A 163 4.94 -1.13 3.58
N ALA A 164 5.17 -1.36 2.29
CA ALA A 164 5.52 -2.68 1.75
C ALA A 164 6.96 -3.05 2.13
N LEU A 165 7.15 -4.21 2.76
CA LEU A 165 8.45 -4.65 3.29
C LEU A 165 9.52 -4.82 2.20
N SER A 166 9.14 -5.32 1.02
CA SER A 166 10.08 -5.64 -0.05
C SER A 166 10.53 -4.44 -0.88
N THR A 167 9.72 -3.38 -0.96
CA THR A 167 9.94 -2.24 -1.87
C THR A 167 10.00 -0.89 -1.16
N ALA A 168 9.71 -0.85 0.13
CA ALA A 168 9.50 0.37 0.91
C ALA A 168 8.44 1.32 0.31
N ILE A 169 7.55 0.82 -0.55
CA ILE A 169 6.45 1.61 -1.13
C ILE A 169 5.43 1.91 -0.05
N VAL A 170 5.02 3.17 0.02
CA VAL A 170 3.94 3.65 0.87
C VAL A 170 2.61 3.23 0.27
N THR A 171 1.80 2.51 1.04
CA THR A 171 0.48 2.02 0.59
C THR A 171 -0.65 2.84 1.17
N ALA A 172 -0.48 3.34 2.40
CA ALA A 172 -1.44 4.21 3.06
C ALA A 172 -0.73 5.19 3.98
N VAL A 173 -1.32 6.37 4.18
CA VAL A 173 -0.85 7.43 5.08
C VAL A 173 -2.04 7.94 5.87
N ILE A 174 -1.94 7.93 7.18
CA ILE A 174 -2.91 8.52 8.10
C ILE A 174 -2.19 9.65 8.82
N ASN A 175 -2.52 10.90 8.44
CA ASN A 175 -1.77 12.06 8.88
C ASN A 175 -2.06 12.42 10.35
N GLY A 176 -1.06 12.94 11.07
CA GLY A 176 -1.21 13.53 12.41
C GLY A 176 -1.66 12.56 13.50
N VAL A 177 -1.44 11.26 13.32
CA VAL A 177 -1.83 10.24 14.31
C VAL A 177 -1.04 10.40 15.61
N PHE A 178 0.21 10.85 15.51
CA PHE A 178 1.15 10.97 16.62
C PHE A 178 1.47 12.43 17.02
N ASP A 179 0.74 13.41 16.48
CA ASP A 179 0.87 14.84 16.86
C ASP A 179 0.73 15.06 18.37
#